data_AF-A0A7S1KNJ1-F1
#
_entry.id   AF-A0A7S1KNJ1-F1
#
_cell.length_a   1.000
_cell.length_b   1.000
_cell.length_c   1.000
_cell.angle_alpha   90.00
_cell.angle_beta   90.00
_cell.angle_gamma   90.00
#
_symmetry.space_group_name_H-M   'P 1'
#
loop_
_entity.id
_entity.type
_entity.pdbx_description
1 polymer ?
#
loop_
_entity_poly.entity_id
_entity_poly.type
_entity_poly.pdbx_seq_one_letter_code
_entity_poly.pdbx_strand_id
1 'polypeptide(L)'
;MSSSSQFPSPKYSITKFHLSSQSEFIESLLSHQFAQYQSHHIEYRTFFSNHSTHCVVAFAGLRDELNLWKDYDEKDQSAPSTKRLRSYCRWYEKKLEPLGEVDRESLEKIRSDESYMWENFHNISSTKVVVKNEYATVLEYFMHKEHDSDLLDWKKKKTSMDLLNEYVPKMSQSLSGAAFHGLIETGWRINGGFSVAPGLAYLVVRGMDLGSPKSLDDLTKEKNSDPVAILKRVSEDHRFDNIFDGVDGFQSKLRILSQNPGLLNDYDIYVDPSSSYEDLQHFCEQLNEQLYILFTKSDARGDFFVLHAITALHAMRIILGHLTNSKHQLELVRNFWRAVVSAFIVLKRPQPLQQDEQVYVPETWDENAERADRLEHIDVHWYKLFYVSLLTEKRAPRLAPLLKEAVDLYYHQAKKT
;
A
#
# COMPACT_ATOMS: atom_id res chain seq x y z
N MET A 1 -11.12 -27.48 -29.69
CA MET A 1 -9.66 -27.37 -29.57
C MET A 1 -9.37 -26.09 -28.80
N SER A 2 -9.05 -26.20 -27.52
CA SER A 2 -8.80 -25.07 -26.61
C SER A 2 -7.37 -24.55 -26.80
N SER A 3 -7.21 -23.34 -27.34
CA SER A 3 -5.91 -22.66 -27.42
C SER A 3 -5.64 -21.90 -26.13
N SER A 4 -4.75 -22.41 -25.30
CA SER A 4 -4.17 -21.69 -24.16
C SER A 4 -3.24 -20.59 -24.70
N SER A 5 -3.64 -19.32 -24.58
CA SER A 5 -2.78 -18.19 -24.87
C SER A 5 -1.75 -18.01 -23.74
N GLN A 6 -0.50 -18.39 -24.00
CA GLN A 6 0.62 -17.98 -23.17
C GLN A 6 0.95 -16.52 -23.47
N PHE A 7 0.91 -15.67 -22.45
CA PHE A 7 1.35 -14.27 -22.54
C PHE A 7 2.88 -14.20 -22.67
N PRO A 8 3.43 -13.41 -23.61
CA PRO A 8 4.87 -13.24 -23.72
C PRO A 8 5.38 -12.28 -22.64
N SER A 9 6.40 -12.72 -21.89
CA SER A 9 7.17 -11.83 -21.01
C SER A 9 8.03 -10.87 -21.86
N PRO A 10 8.03 -9.56 -21.57
CA PRO A 10 8.82 -8.61 -22.34
C PRO A 10 10.32 -8.80 -22.04
N LYS A 11 11.14 -8.90 -23.08
CA LYS A 11 12.60 -9.00 -22.99
C LYS A 11 13.20 -7.59 -23.05
N TYR A 12 13.66 -7.07 -21.91
CA TYR A 12 14.48 -5.85 -21.85
C TYR A 12 15.95 -6.21 -21.62
N SER A 13 16.85 -5.55 -22.36
CA SER A 13 18.30 -5.68 -22.20
C SER A 13 18.79 -4.77 -21.08
N ILE A 14 19.37 -5.36 -20.03
CA ILE A 14 19.85 -4.67 -18.82
C ILE A 14 21.37 -4.44 -18.94
N THR A 15 21.82 -3.22 -18.68
CA THR A 15 23.23 -2.94 -18.32
C THR A 15 23.49 -3.61 -16.97
N LYS A 16 24.38 -4.62 -16.93
CA LYS A 16 24.66 -5.41 -15.71
C LYS A 16 25.07 -4.49 -14.56
N PHE A 17 24.17 -4.32 -13.59
CA PHE A 17 24.46 -3.80 -12.26
C PHE A 17 25.33 -4.82 -11.49
N HIS A 18 26.21 -4.36 -10.60
CA HIS A 18 26.89 -5.26 -9.66
C HIS A 18 25.90 -5.74 -8.60
N LEU A 19 25.43 -6.98 -8.73
CA LEU A 19 24.39 -7.58 -7.90
C LEU A 19 24.82 -7.86 -6.44
N SER A 20 26.13 -7.95 -6.17
CA SER A 20 26.65 -8.29 -4.83
C SER A 20 26.36 -7.21 -3.78
N SER A 21 26.40 -5.93 -4.15
CA SER A 21 26.13 -4.82 -3.22
C SER A 21 24.66 -4.75 -2.80
N GLN A 22 23.72 -5.14 -3.68
CA GLN A 22 22.28 -5.08 -3.37
C GLN A 22 21.85 -6.19 -2.39
N SER A 23 22.37 -7.41 -2.53
CA SER A 23 22.06 -8.48 -1.58
C SER A 23 22.69 -8.21 -0.22
N GLU A 24 23.95 -7.77 -0.18
CA GLU A 24 24.64 -7.40 1.06
C GLU A 24 23.97 -6.22 1.77
N PHE A 25 23.49 -5.22 1.01
CA PHE A 25 22.69 -4.12 1.53
C PHE A 25 21.36 -4.59 2.13
N ILE A 26 20.59 -5.41 1.41
CA ILE A 26 19.32 -5.96 1.93
C ILE A 26 19.58 -6.82 3.18
N GLU A 27 20.68 -7.55 3.23
CA GLU A 27 21.06 -8.37 4.38
C GLU A 27 21.49 -7.55 5.60
N SER A 28 22.33 -6.53 5.39
CA SER A 28 22.73 -5.54 6.38
C SER A 28 21.50 -4.85 6.95
N LEU A 29 20.61 -4.41 6.07
CA LEU A 29 19.34 -3.78 6.39
C LEU A 29 18.45 -4.64 7.26
N LEU A 30 18.19 -5.88 6.83
CA LEU A 30 17.37 -6.81 7.59
C LEU A 30 18.04 -7.04 8.96
N SER A 31 19.35 -7.36 8.99
CA SER A 31 20.18 -7.56 10.21
C SER A 31 20.10 -6.39 11.19
N HIS A 32 20.13 -5.16 10.69
CA HIS A 32 20.05 -3.95 11.49
C HIS A 32 18.63 -3.72 12.04
N GLN A 33 17.60 -3.89 11.19
CA GLN A 33 16.21 -3.88 11.66
C GLN A 33 15.96 -4.95 12.73
N PHE A 34 16.54 -6.15 12.60
CA PHE A 34 16.45 -7.21 13.61
C PHE A 34 17.03 -6.78 14.96
N ALA A 35 18.18 -6.10 14.97
CA ALA A 35 18.83 -5.66 16.21
C ALA A 35 18.01 -4.60 16.95
N GLN A 36 17.25 -3.78 16.20
CA GLN A 36 16.44 -2.67 16.74
C GLN A 36 15.00 -3.06 17.09
N TYR A 37 14.56 -4.21 16.59
CA TYR A 37 13.22 -4.76 16.75
C TYR A 37 12.76 -4.95 18.21
N GLN A 38 13.68 -4.95 19.18
CA GLN A 38 13.35 -5.04 20.60
C GLN A 38 12.86 -3.72 21.22
N SER A 39 12.97 -2.58 20.53
CA SER A 39 12.78 -1.25 21.14
C SER A 39 11.81 -0.31 20.42
N HIS A 40 11.46 -0.54 19.14
CA HIS A 40 10.65 0.40 18.35
C HIS A 40 9.42 -0.28 17.74
N HIS A 41 8.38 -0.46 18.55
CA HIS A 41 7.03 -0.70 18.04
C HIS A 41 6.41 0.66 17.70
N ILE A 42 6.20 0.94 16.40
CA ILE A 42 5.29 2.04 16.03
C ILE A 42 3.87 1.52 16.28
N GLU A 43 3.44 1.66 17.53
CA GLU A 43 2.10 1.32 17.99
C GLU A 43 1.07 2.25 17.31
N TYR A 44 0.51 1.85 16.18
CA TYR A 44 -0.83 2.34 15.83
C TYR A 44 -1.86 1.50 16.56
N ARG A 45 -2.02 1.76 17.86
CA ARG A 45 -3.00 1.08 18.73
C ARG A 45 -2.88 -0.45 18.66
N THR A 46 -1.68 -0.97 18.94
CA THR A 46 -1.44 -2.39 19.29
C THR A 46 -1.63 -3.45 18.20
N PHE A 47 -1.57 -3.07 16.91
CA PHE A 47 -1.44 -4.01 15.79
C PHE A 47 0.03 -4.22 15.42
N PHE A 48 0.42 -5.49 15.22
CA PHE A 48 1.76 -5.87 14.76
C PHE A 48 1.94 -5.89 13.24
N SER A 49 0.97 -5.38 12.47
CA SER A 49 1.28 -4.85 11.13
C SER A 49 2.06 -3.55 11.33
N ASN A 50 3.32 -3.70 11.74
CA ASN A 50 4.23 -2.57 11.80
C ASN A 50 4.80 -2.36 10.39
N HIS A 51 5.36 -1.19 10.16
CA HIS A 51 5.98 -0.89 8.88
C HIS A 51 7.10 -1.88 8.49
N SER A 52 7.68 -2.62 9.43
CA SER A 52 8.67 -3.67 9.14
C SER A 52 8.04 -4.89 8.48
N THR A 53 6.76 -5.19 8.75
CA THR A 53 5.97 -6.17 7.98
C THR A 53 5.91 -5.77 6.52
N HIS A 54 5.52 -4.51 6.26
CA HIS A 54 5.46 -4.00 4.89
C HIS A 54 6.83 -4.08 4.23
N CYS A 55 7.91 -3.74 4.94
CA CYS A 55 9.28 -3.85 4.43
C CYS A 55 9.65 -5.29 4.11
N VAL A 56 9.40 -6.24 4.99
CA VAL A 56 9.78 -7.65 4.75
C VAL A 56 8.99 -8.25 3.61
N VAL A 57 7.69 -7.96 3.54
CA VAL A 57 6.85 -8.45 2.46
C VAL A 57 7.27 -7.77 1.13
N ALA A 58 7.60 -6.49 1.17
CA ALA A 58 8.22 -5.77 0.04
C ALA A 58 9.55 -6.42 -0.41
N PHE A 59 10.45 -6.73 0.53
CA PHE A 59 11.72 -7.41 0.26
C PHE A 59 11.53 -8.84 -0.24
N ALA A 60 10.45 -9.52 0.15
CA ALA A 60 10.13 -10.84 -0.36
C ALA A 60 9.73 -10.80 -1.84
N GLY A 61 8.92 -9.81 -2.27
CA GLY A 61 8.56 -9.66 -3.68
C GLY A 61 9.73 -9.23 -4.58
N LEU A 62 10.70 -8.49 -4.01
CA LEU A 62 11.96 -8.17 -4.69
C LEU A 62 12.77 -9.37 -5.16
N ARG A 63 12.68 -10.47 -4.40
CA ARG A 63 13.37 -11.72 -4.69
C ARG A 63 13.18 -12.13 -6.15
N ASP A 64 11.95 -12.05 -6.63
CA ASP A 64 11.55 -12.59 -7.93
C ASP A 64 11.76 -11.56 -9.05
N GLU A 65 11.46 -10.27 -8.79
CA GLU A 65 11.61 -9.22 -9.81
C GLU A 65 13.06 -8.85 -10.11
N LEU A 66 13.94 -8.85 -9.11
CA LEU A 66 15.33 -8.41 -9.30
C LEU A 66 16.28 -9.53 -9.71
N ASN A 67 15.83 -10.80 -9.77
CA ASN A 67 16.73 -11.94 -9.96
C ASN A 67 17.95 -11.91 -9.02
N LEU A 68 17.78 -11.39 -7.78
CA LEU A 68 18.88 -11.25 -6.81
C LEU A 68 19.56 -12.59 -6.48
N TRP A 69 19.01 -13.71 -6.97
CA TRP A 69 19.42 -15.08 -6.67
C TRP A 69 19.72 -15.90 -7.94
N LYS A 70 19.84 -15.30 -9.14
CA LYS A 70 20.21 -16.12 -10.32
C LYS A 70 21.63 -16.66 -10.28
N ASP A 71 22.50 -16.01 -9.50
CA ASP A 71 23.84 -16.51 -9.18
C ASP A 71 23.87 -17.32 -7.86
N TYR A 72 22.69 -17.66 -7.31
CA TYR A 72 22.52 -18.49 -6.12
C TYR A 72 22.49 -19.96 -6.53
N ASP A 73 23.56 -20.69 -6.19
CA ASP A 73 23.58 -22.14 -6.33
C ASP A 73 22.60 -22.75 -5.31
N GLU A 74 21.53 -23.41 -5.78
CA GLU A 74 20.54 -24.09 -4.92
C GLU A 74 21.17 -25.10 -3.95
N LYS A 75 22.42 -25.50 -4.20
CA LYS A 75 23.20 -26.38 -3.33
C LYS A 75 23.74 -25.69 -2.08
N ASP A 76 23.83 -24.37 -2.05
CA ASP A 76 24.28 -23.63 -0.87
C ASP A 76 23.10 -23.09 -0.04
N GLN A 77 22.38 -24.02 0.58
CA GLN A 77 21.37 -23.71 1.60
C GLN A 77 21.99 -23.23 2.92
N SER A 78 23.32 -23.11 3.00
CA SER A 78 24.04 -22.69 4.20
C SER A 78 24.26 -21.18 4.29
N ALA A 79 24.03 -20.45 3.19
CA ALA A 79 24.05 -18.99 3.14
C ALA A 79 23.20 -18.38 4.28
N PRO A 80 23.82 -17.70 5.27
CA PRO A 80 23.15 -17.27 6.51
C PRO A 80 21.91 -16.39 6.30
N SER A 81 21.86 -15.66 5.19
CA SER A 81 20.85 -14.64 4.91
C SER A 81 19.49 -15.18 4.49
N THR A 82 19.48 -16.25 3.70
CA THR A 82 18.27 -16.90 3.20
C THR A 82 17.55 -17.63 4.33
N LYS A 83 18.34 -18.26 5.21
CA LYS A 83 17.88 -18.84 6.46
C LYS A 83 17.37 -17.76 7.41
N ARG A 84 18.03 -16.59 7.53
CA ARG A 84 17.57 -15.48 8.40
C ARG A 84 16.26 -14.85 7.92
N LEU A 85 16.14 -14.49 6.64
CA LEU A 85 14.91 -13.88 6.11
C LEU A 85 13.72 -14.87 6.14
N ARG A 86 13.91 -16.14 5.75
CA ARG A 86 12.85 -17.15 5.90
C ARG A 86 12.52 -17.42 7.37
N SER A 87 13.53 -17.47 8.24
CA SER A 87 13.30 -17.61 9.68
C SER A 87 12.56 -16.41 10.23
N TYR A 88 12.74 -15.21 9.67
CA TYR A 88 11.95 -14.04 10.04
C TYR A 88 10.54 -14.07 9.50
N CYS A 89 10.31 -14.38 8.22
CA CYS A 89 8.94 -14.51 7.72
C CYS A 89 8.18 -15.55 8.56
N ARG A 90 8.81 -16.69 8.88
CA ARG A 90 8.23 -17.71 9.76
C ARG A 90 8.09 -17.28 11.22
N TRP A 91 9.08 -16.60 11.78
CA TRP A 91 9.02 -16.06 13.15
C TRP A 91 7.93 -15.00 13.26
N TYR A 92 7.79 -14.15 12.25
CA TYR A 92 6.79 -13.12 12.13
C TYR A 92 5.40 -13.72 11.93
N GLU A 93 5.23 -14.69 11.02
CA GLU A 93 3.99 -15.50 10.89
C GLU A 93 3.61 -16.16 12.22
N LYS A 94 4.59 -16.66 12.99
CA LYS A 94 4.37 -17.22 14.33
C LYS A 94 4.03 -16.15 15.38
N LYS A 95 4.52 -14.93 15.22
CA LYS A 95 4.22 -13.77 16.11
C LYS A 95 2.95 -13.03 15.72
N LEU A 96 2.44 -13.26 14.51
CA LEU A 96 1.11 -12.88 14.05
C LEU A 96 0.00 -13.73 14.68
N GLU A 97 0.32 -14.69 15.56
CA GLU A 97 -0.67 -15.29 16.47
C GLU A 97 -1.57 -14.17 17.02
N PRO A 98 -2.91 -14.30 16.89
CA PRO A 98 -3.83 -13.20 17.10
C PRO A 98 -3.60 -12.61 18.49
N LEU A 99 -3.14 -11.36 18.52
CA LEU A 99 -2.84 -10.63 19.76
C LEU A 99 -4.11 -10.19 20.49
N GLY A 100 -5.28 -10.56 19.96
CA GLY A 100 -6.59 -10.42 20.55
C GLY A 100 -7.28 -11.78 20.61
N GLU A 101 -8.23 -11.92 21.50
CA GLU A 101 -9.04 -13.13 21.58
C GLU A 101 -10.05 -13.12 20.42
N VAL A 102 -10.14 -14.23 19.69
CA VAL A 102 -11.19 -14.42 18.69
C VAL A 102 -12.52 -14.45 19.42
N ASP A 103 -13.39 -13.48 19.12
CA ASP A 103 -14.76 -13.50 19.59
C ASP A 103 -15.52 -14.56 18.81
N ARG A 104 -15.68 -15.73 19.42
CA ARG A 104 -16.33 -16.89 18.80
C ARG A 104 -17.79 -16.61 18.44
N GLU A 105 -18.49 -15.80 19.22
CA GLU A 105 -19.88 -15.46 18.91
C GLU A 105 -19.96 -14.62 17.64
N SER A 106 -19.12 -13.59 17.56
CA SER A 106 -18.99 -12.77 16.35
C SER A 106 -18.52 -13.58 15.15
N LEU A 107 -17.55 -14.48 15.32
CA LEU A 107 -17.07 -15.35 14.24
C LEU A 107 -18.19 -16.23 13.67
N GLU A 108 -19.00 -16.87 14.53
CA GLU A 108 -20.12 -17.68 14.09
C GLU A 108 -21.20 -16.84 13.39
N LYS A 109 -21.46 -15.61 13.87
CA LYS A 109 -22.35 -14.66 13.17
C LYS A 109 -21.83 -14.34 11.77
N ILE A 110 -20.55 -13.97 11.61
CA ILE A 110 -19.93 -13.71 10.30
C ILE A 110 -20.03 -14.93 9.39
N ARG A 111 -19.80 -16.14 9.92
CA ARG A 111 -19.89 -17.39 9.15
C ARG A 111 -21.31 -17.68 8.66
N SER A 112 -22.31 -17.36 9.48
CA SER A 112 -23.73 -17.54 9.15
C SER A 112 -24.27 -16.45 8.22
N ASP A 113 -23.76 -15.23 8.36
CA ASP A 113 -24.21 -14.04 7.64
C ASP A 113 -23.03 -13.06 7.48
N GLU A 114 -22.47 -13.00 6.27
CA GLU A 114 -21.35 -12.11 5.98
C GLU A 114 -21.74 -10.62 6.10
N SER A 115 -23.03 -10.27 5.98
CA SER A 115 -23.51 -8.89 6.17
C SER A 115 -23.20 -8.37 7.57
N TYR A 116 -23.19 -9.27 8.57
CA TYR A 116 -22.79 -8.95 9.94
C TYR A 116 -21.40 -8.32 10.00
N MET A 117 -20.45 -8.82 9.20
CA MET A 117 -19.09 -8.29 9.16
C MET A 117 -19.06 -6.84 8.67
N TRP A 118 -19.84 -6.56 7.62
CA TRP A 118 -19.93 -5.24 7.00
C TRP A 118 -20.63 -4.23 7.91
N GLU A 119 -21.69 -4.65 8.57
CA GLU A 119 -22.47 -3.81 9.48
C GLU A 119 -21.77 -3.53 10.81
N ASN A 120 -20.98 -4.49 11.31
CA ASN A 120 -20.47 -4.47 12.68
C ASN A 120 -18.95 -4.28 12.81
N PHE A 121 -18.18 -4.23 11.72
CA PHE A 121 -16.75 -3.92 11.82
C PHE A 121 -16.33 -2.68 11.02
N HIS A 122 -17.26 -2.06 10.29
CA HIS A 122 -16.98 -0.82 9.57
C HIS A 122 -17.09 0.39 10.52
N ASN A 123 -16.13 1.31 10.44
CA ASN A 123 -16.16 2.61 11.12
C ASN A 123 -16.08 2.62 12.66
N ILE A 124 -15.60 1.58 13.34
CA ILE A 124 -15.63 1.57 14.81
C ILE A 124 -14.59 2.54 15.41
N SER A 125 -15.04 3.43 16.30
CA SER A 125 -14.22 4.38 17.08
C SER A 125 -13.66 3.77 18.38
N SER A 126 -13.69 2.44 18.51
CA SER A 126 -13.61 1.75 19.78
C SER A 126 -12.23 1.80 20.45
N THR A 127 -12.22 1.43 21.72
CA THR A 127 -11.06 1.32 22.59
C THR A 127 -10.06 0.29 22.04
N LYS A 128 -8.78 0.41 22.41
CA LYS A 128 -7.67 -0.41 21.87
C LYS A 128 -7.94 -1.94 21.91
N VAL A 129 -8.62 -2.44 22.94
CA VAL A 129 -8.87 -3.89 23.14
C VAL A 129 -9.90 -4.43 22.16
N VAL A 130 -10.96 -3.65 21.90
CA VAL A 130 -12.06 -4.08 21.03
C VAL A 130 -11.55 -4.27 19.60
N VAL A 131 -10.80 -3.29 19.07
CA VAL A 131 -10.24 -3.39 17.70
C VAL A 131 -9.38 -4.64 17.51
N LYS A 132 -8.59 -5.04 18.53
CA LYS A 132 -7.77 -6.26 18.44
C LYS A 132 -8.60 -7.52 18.25
N ASN A 133 -9.66 -7.66 19.04
CA ASN A 133 -10.53 -8.83 18.98
C ASN A 133 -11.32 -8.84 17.66
N GLU A 134 -11.77 -7.67 17.18
CA GLU A 134 -12.41 -7.52 15.86
C GLU A 134 -11.47 -7.99 14.73
N TYR A 135 -10.23 -7.48 14.70
CA TYR A 135 -9.25 -7.91 13.71
C TYR A 135 -8.91 -9.39 13.81
N ALA A 136 -8.67 -9.92 15.02
CA ALA A 136 -8.41 -11.35 15.21
C ALA A 136 -9.58 -12.20 14.67
N THR A 137 -10.81 -11.78 14.94
CA THR A 137 -12.03 -12.45 14.49
C THR A 137 -12.18 -12.42 12.96
N VAL A 138 -11.95 -11.25 12.34
CA VAL A 138 -12.04 -11.10 10.87
C VAL A 138 -10.85 -11.79 10.16
N LEU A 139 -9.65 -11.76 10.76
CA LEU A 139 -8.49 -12.50 10.27
C LEU A 139 -8.76 -14.00 10.27
N GLU A 140 -9.27 -14.53 11.39
CA GLU A 140 -9.64 -15.94 11.52
C GLU A 140 -10.67 -16.32 10.44
N TYR A 141 -11.68 -15.48 10.20
CA TYR A 141 -12.62 -15.68 9.09
C TYR A 141 -11.95 -15.84 7.72
N PHE A 142 -11.05 -14.92 7.33
CA PHE A 142 -10.36 -15.00 6.05
C PHE A 142 -9.36 -16.15 5.99
N MET A 143 -8.61 -16.41 7.06
CA MET A 143 -7.69 -17.54 7.15
C MET A 143 -8.43 -18.88 7.00
N HIS A 144 -9.62 -19.01 7.59
CA HIS A 144 -10.45 -20.19 7.39
C HIS A 144 -10.90 -20.35 5.93
N LYS A 145 -11.32 -19.27 5.27
CA LYS A 145 -11.70 -19.33 3.85
C LYS A 145 -10.52 -19.72 2.95
N GLU A 146 -9.31 -19.29 3.30
CA GLU A 146 -8.10 -19.52 2.53
C GLU A 146 -7.46 -20.90 2.75
N HIS A 147 -7.37 -21.32 4.00
CA HIS A 147 -6.52 -22.45 4.40
C HIS A 147 -7.29 -23.67 4.90
N ASP A 148 -8.52 -23.52 5.41
CA ASP A 148 -9.16 -24.59 6.16
C ASP A 148 -9.53 -25.79 5.29
N SER A 149 -9.03 -26.95 5.69
CA SER A 149 -9.32 -28.27 5.14
C SER A 149 -10.53 -28.95 5.81
N ASP A 150 -11.00 -28.43 6.96
CA ASP A 150 -12.08 -29.03 7.77
C ASP A 150 -13.48 -28.57 7.34
N LEU A 151 -13.58 -27.68 6.35
CA LEU A 151 -14.78 -27.65 5.52
C LEU A 151 -14.88 -29.03 4.86
N LEU A 152 -15.79 -29.86 5.38
CA LEU A 152 -16.25 -31.14 4.81
C LEU A 152 -16.54 -31.08 3.29
N ASP A 153 -16.62 -29.86 2.75
CA ASP A 153 -16.70 -29.53 1.33
C ASP A 153 -15.42 -28.81 0.86
N TRP A 154 -14.35 -29.58 0.60
CA TRP A 154 -13.07 -29.08 0.03
C TRP A 154 -13.27 -28.29 -1.28
N LYS A 155 -14.43 -28.42 -1.94
CA LYS A 155 -14.79 -27.65 -3.14
C LYS A 155 -15.09 -26.17 -2.84
N LYS A 156 -15.17 -25.77 -1.57
CA LYS A 156 -15.40 -24.38 -1.15
C LYS A 156 -14.14 -23.64 -0.71
N LYS A 157 -12.97 -24.28 -0.76
CA LYS A 157 -11.69 -23.63 -0.44
C LYS A 157 -11.42 -22.51 -1.44
N LYS A 158 -11.13 -21.31 -0.94
CA LYS A 158 -10.74 -20.16 -1.77
C LYS A 158 -9.23 -20.01 -1.72
N THR A 159 -8.62 -19.70 -2.85
CA THR A 159 -7.24 -19.24 -2.90
C THR A 159 -7.16 -17.78 -2.44
N SER A 160 -5.95 -17.30 -2.13
CA SER A 160 -5.69 -15.86 -1.95
C SER A 160 -6.27 -15.02 -3.11
N MET A 161 -6.19 -15.51 -4.35
CA MET A 161 -6.70 -14.79 -5.52
C MET A 161 -8.22 -14.79 -5.59
N ASP A 162 -8.88 -15.88 -5.18
CA ASP A 162 -10.34 -15.93 -5.10
C ASP A 162 -10.85 -14.93 -4.06
N LEU A 163 -10.21 -14.88 -2.88
CA LEU A 163 -10.52 -13.90 -1.85
C LEU A 163 -10.30 -12.47 -2.34
N LEU A 164 -9.15 -12.21 -2.99
CA LEU A 164 -8.85 -10.90 -3.55
C LEU A 164 -9.94 -10.43 -4.54
N ASN A 165 -10.31 -11.28 -5.50
CA ASN A 165 -11.29 -10.96 -6.54
C ASN A 165 -12.70 -10.72 -5.99
N GLU A 166 -13.04 -11.36 -4.87
CA GLU A 166 -14.35 -11.23 -4.24
C GLU A 166 -14.43 -10.03 -3.29
N TYR A 167 -13.38 -9.79 -2.50
CA TYR A 167 -13.45 -8.90 -1.34
C TYR A 167 -12.87 -7.51 -1.59
N VAL A 168 -11.84 -7.36 -2.42
CA VAL A 168 -11.33 -6.02 -2.74
C VAL A 168 -12.36 -5.12 -3.42
N PRO A 169 -13.19 -5.59 -4.38
CA PRO A 169 -14.22 -4.74 -4.98
C PRO A 169 -15.20 -4.20 -3.92
N LYS A 170 -15.64 -5.07 -2.99
CA LYS A 170 -16.54 -4.71 -1.87
C LYS A 170 -15.93 -3.68 -0.92
N MET A 171 -14.60 -3.73 -0.72
CA MET A 171 -13.88 -2.85 0.20
C MET A 171 -13.26 -1.61 -0.46
N SER A 172 -13.34 -1.49 -1.79
CA SER A 172 -12.59 -0.48 -2.54
C SER A 172 -12.95 0.96 -2.14
N GLN A 173 -14.15 1.21 -1.62
CA GLN A 173 -14.56 2.54 -1.13
C GLN A 173 -13.88 2.93 0.20
N SER A 174 -13.24 1.97 0.87
CA SER A 174 -12.70 2.11 2.22
C SER A 174 -11.17 2.20 2.29
N LEU A 175 -10.49 2.37 1.15
CA LEU A 175 -9.03 2.24 1.02
C LEU A 175 -8.21 3.29 1.77
N SER A 176 -8.77 4.46 2.08
CA SER A 176 -8.10 5.54 2.81
C SER A 176 -7.90 5.23 4.30
N GLY A 177 -8.68 4.28 4.81
CA GLY A 177 -8.68 3.85 6.20
C GLY A 177 -7.28 3.49 6.71
N ALA A 178 -6.96 3.91 7.94
CA ALA A 178 -5.63 3.74 8.53
C ALA A 178 -4.47 4.14 7.59
N ALA A 179 -4.59 5.24 6.83
CA ALA A 179 -3.56 5.70 5.90
C ALA A 179 -3.12 4.61 4.91
N PHE A 180 -4.10 3.95 4.29
CA PHE A 180 -3.91 2.92 3.26
C PHE A 180 -3.24 1.62 3.70
N HIS A 181 -2.99 1.40 5.00
CA HIS A 181 -2.27 0.22 5.47
C HIS A 181 -2.87 -1.11 5.00
N GLY A 182 -4.21 -1.24 5.01
CA GLY A 182 -4.86 -2.47 4.54
C GLY A 182 -4.60 -2.74 3.05
N LEU A 183 -4.61 -1.70 2.23
CA LEU A 183 -4.29 -1.79 0.79
C LEU A 183 -2.82 -2.13 0.58
N ILE A 184 -1.93 -1.46 1.30
CA ILE A 184 -0.48 -1.66 1.25
C ILE A 184 -0.14 -3.11 1.63
N GLU A 185 -0.61 -3.58 2.79
CA GLU A 185 -0.40 -4.94 3.29
C GLU A 185 -0.94 -5.99 2.29
N THR A 186 -2.13 -5.77 1.74
CA THR A 186 -2.73 -6.68 0.75
C THR A 186 -1.86 -6.80 -0.51
N GLY A 187 -1.48 -5.67 -1.12
CA GLY A 187 -0.68 -5.69 -2.36
C GLY A 187 0.71 -6.28 -2.16
N TRP A 188 1.39 -5.94 -1.06
CA TRP A 188 2.69 -6.53 -0.77
C TRP A 188 2.59 -8.03 -0.55
N ARG A 189 1.58 -8.53 0.19
CA ARG A 189 1.44 -9.97 0.45
C ARG A 189 1.31 -10.77 -0.83
N ILE A 190 0.55 -10.26 -1.79
CA ILE A 190 0.43 -10.84 -3.12
C ILE A 190 1.80 -10.91 -3.80
N ASN A 191 2.54 -9.78 -3.80
CA ASN A 191 3.87 -9.71 -4.40
C ASN A 191 4.86 -10.69 -3.76
N GLY A 192 4.76 -10.91 -2.45
CA GLY A 192 5.59 -11.86 -1.71
C GLY A 192 5.11 -13.31 -1.74
N GLY A 193 3.98 -13.60 -2.38
CA GLY A 193 3.38 -14.95 -2.43
C GLY A 193 2.81 -15.43 -1.09
N PHE A 194 2.38 -14.50 -0.23
CA PHE A 194 1.78 -14.80 1.08
C PHE A 194 0.24 -14.72 1.04
N SER A 195 -0.40 -15.29 2.06
CA SER A 195 -1.84 -15.14 2.30
C SER A 195 -2.25 -13.67 2.34
N VAL A 196 -3.32 -13.31 1.64
CA VAL A 196 -3.91 -11.96 1.62
C VAL A 196 -4.84 -11.69 2.81
N ALA A 197 -5.22 -12.72 3.56
CA ALA A 197 -6.17 -12.64 4.66
C ALA A 197 -5.87 -11.51 5.68
N PRO A 198 -4.62 -11.29 6.12
CA PRO A 198 -4.31 -10.19 7.04
C PRO A 198 -4.56 -8.80 6.47
N GLY A 199 -4.30 -8.60 5.17
CA GLY A 199 -4.55 -7.33 4.49
C GLY A 199 -6.05 -7.05 4.34
N LEU A 200 -6.81 -8.07 3.95
CA LEU A 200 -8.28 -7.99 3.86
C LEU A 200 -8.94 -7.74 5.22
N ALA A 201 -8.50 -8.45 6.27
CA ALA A 201 -9.00 -8.22 7.63
C ALA A 201 -8.74 -6.79 8.10
N TYR A 202 -7.56 -6.25 7.75
CA TYR A 202 -7.22 -4.87 8.08
C TYR A 202 -8.09 -3.86 7.33
N LEU A 203 -8.38 -4.11 6.03
CA LEU A 203 -9.30 -3.27 5.24
C LEU A 203 -10.72 -3.26 5.83
N VAL A 204 -11.22 -4.39 6.33
CA VAL A 204 -12.53 -4.47 6.98
C VAL A 204 -12.56 -3.64 8.26
N VAL A 205 -11.60 -3.87 9.16
CA VAL A 205 -11.65 -3.32 10.53
C VAL A 205 -11.26 -1.83 10.55
N ARG A 206 -10.42 -1.39 9.62
CA ARG A 206 -9.85 -0.03 9.60
C ARG A 206 -10.26 0.79 8.39
N GLY A 207 -11.05 0.21 7.50
CA GLY A 207 -11.62 0.89 6.35
C GLY A 207 -12.46 2.10 6.74
N MET A 208 -12.43 3.13 5.90
CA MET A 208 -13.30 4.30 6.03
C MET A 208 -14.01 4.53 4.71
N ASP A 209 -15.31 4.21 4.68
CA ASP A 209 -16.13 4.31 3.48
C ASP A 209 -16.27 5.78 3.03
N LEU A 210 -15.67 6.11 1.89
CA LEU A 210 -15.73 7.45 1.29
C LEU A 210 -16.88 7.61 0.29
N GLY A 211 -17.77 6.61 0.21
CA GLY A 211 -18.84 6.49 -0.75
C GLY A 211 -18.35 6.17 -2.16
N SER A 212 -19.29 5.78 -3.02
CA SER A 212 -19.03 5.52 -4.43
C SER A 212 -18.68 6.81 -5.20
N PRO A 213 -17.70 6.75 -6.13
CA PRO A 213 -17.54 7.73 -7.19
C PRO A 213 -18.87 7.94 -7.95
N LYS A 214 -19.12 9.17 -8.42
CA LYS A 214 -20.23 9.48 -9.33
C LYS A 214 -20.27 8.53 -10.52
N SER A 215 -21.44 8.39 -11.15
CA SER A 215 -21.52 7.70 -12.44
C SER A 215 -20.58 8.38 -13.44
N LEU A 216 -19.99 7.62 -14.35
CA LEU A 216 -19.16 8.20 -15.41
C LEU A 216 -19.98 9.14 -16.32
N ASP A 217 -21.28 8.87 -16.46
CA ASP A 217 -22.22 9.72 -17.21
C ASP A 217 -22.42 11.11 -16.56
N ASP A 218 -22.17 11.22 -15.25
CA ASP A 218 -22.29 12.48 -14.50
C ASP A 218 -20.98 13.28 -14.48
N LEU A 219 -19.89 12.74 -15.06
CA LEU A 219 -18.58 13.37 -15.11
C LEU A 219 -18.28 13.88 -16.52
N THR A 220 -17.60 15.04 -16.61
CA THR A 220 -17.09 15.52 -17.89
C THR A 220 -15.62 15.14 -18.04
N LYS A 221 -15.26 14.50 -19.16
CA LYS A 221 -13.90 14.05 -19.42
C LYS A 221 -12.91 15.21 -19.31
N GLU A 222 -13.25 16.37 -19.86
CA GLU A 222 -12.39 17.56 -19.88
C GLU A 222 -12.04 18.07 -18.48
N LYS A 223 -12.97 17.98 -17.52
CA LYS A 223 -12.76 18.48 -16.16
C LYS A 223 -12.16 17.41 -15.24
N ASN A 224 -12.50 16.14 -15.47
CA ASN A 224 -12.29 15.06 -14.52
C ASN A 224 -11.24 14.03 -14.95
N SER A 225 -10.53 14.20 -16.08
CA SER A 225 -9.49 13.23 -16.51
C SER A 225 -8.07 13.56 -16.05
N ASP A 226 -7.80 14.79 -15.61
CA ASP A 226 -6.46 15.23 -15.20
C ASP A 226 -6.34 15.30 -13.67
N PRO A 227 -5.60 14.36 -13.03
CA PRO A 227 -5.33 14.38 -11.59
C PRO A 227 -4.79 15.71 -11.07
N VAL A 228 -3.92 16.39 -11.84
CA VAL A 228 -3.28 17.64 -11.40
C VAL A 228 -4.31 18.77 -11.36
N ALA A 229 -5.09 18.91 -12.43
CA ALA A 229 -6.17 19.89 -12.48
C ALA A 229 -7.19 19.66 -11.36
N ILE A 230 -7.46 18.40 -10.99
CA ILE A 230 -8.36 18.10 -9.87
C ILE A 230 -7.73 18.53 -8.54
N LEU A 231 -6.49 18.13 -8.21
CA LEU A 231 -5.85 18.51 -6.94
C LEU A 231 -5.73 20.03 -6.77
N LYS A 232 -5.46 20.75 -7.87
CA LYS A 232 -5.48 22.22 -7.86
C LYS A 232 -6.87 22.77 -7.50
N ARG A 233 -7.94 22.23 -8.09
CA ARG A 233 -9.31 22.64 -7.71
C ARG A 233 -9.63 22.31 -6.27
N VAL A 234 -9.14 21.17 -5.76
CA VAL A 234 -9.31 20.81 -4.35
C VAL A 234 -8.61 21.84 -3.44
N SER A 235 -7.38 22.26 -3.78
CA SER A 235 -6.63 23.24 -2.98
C SER A 235 -7.24 24.64 -2.96
N GLU A 236 -7.99 24.99 -4.00
CA GLU A 236 -8.69 26.27 -4.13
C GLU A 236 -10.13 26.26 -3.56
N ASP A 237 -10.66 25.10 -3.14
CA ASP A 237 -12.08 25.00 -2.75
C ASP A 237 -12.34 25.35 -1.28
N HIS A 238 -12.92 26.53 -1.06
CA HIS A 238 -13.25 27.07 0.26
C HIS A 238 -14.22 26.24 1.11
N ARG A 239 -14.93 25.24 0.55
CA ARG A 239 -15.79 24.33 1.35
C ARG A 239 -15.01 23.53 2.37
N PHE A 240 -13.70 23.35 2.14
CA PHE A 240 -12.80 22.65 3.07
C PHE A 240 -12.11 23.59 4.07
N ASP A 241 -12.39 24.89 4.02
CA ASP A 241 -11.88 25.83 5.01
C ASP A 241 -12.51 25.51 6.37
N ASN A 242 -11.68 25.33 7.39
CA ASN A 242 -12.09 25.10 8.78
C ASN A 242 -12.91 23.82 9.04
N ILE A 243 -13.07 22.92 8.05
CA ILE A 243 -13.83 21.66 8.21
C ILE A 243 -13.26 20.73 9.29
N PHE A 244 -12.00 20.94 9.68
CA PHE A 244 -11.28 20.17 10.71
C PHE A 244 -10.94 20.98 11.97
N ASP A 245 -11.55 22.14 12.16
CA ASP A 245 -11.26 22.97 13.34
C ASP A 245 -11.62 22.22 14.63
N GLY A 246 -10.67 22.18 15.57
CA GLY A 246 -10.81 21.42 16.82
C GLY A 246 -10.69 19.90 16.67
N VAL A 247 -10.33 19.39 15.49
CA VAL A 247 -10.23 17.94 15.23
C VAL A 247 -8.79 17.55 14.92
N ASP A 248 -8.20 16.78 15.83
CA ASP A 248 -6.84 16.26 15.70
C ASP A 248 -6.79 14.81 15.22
N GLY A 249 -5.69 14.51 14.54
CA GLY A 249 -5.40 13.19 14.00
C GLY A 249 -6.06 12.91 12.66
N PHE A 250 -5.29 12.26 11.78
CA PHE A 250 -5.73 11.94 10.42
C PHE A 250 -7.03 11.12 10.39
N GLN A 251 -7.15 10.10 11.24
CA GLN A 251 -8.33 9.22 11.27
C GLN A 251 -9.60 9.97 11.68
N SER A 252 -9.51 10.91 12.62
CA SER A 252 -10.65 11.72 13.05
C SER A 252 -11.13 12.65 11.92
N LYS A 253 -10.18 13.25 11.20
CA LYS A 253 -10.47 14.11 10.03
C LYS A 253 -11.05 13.32 8.87
N LEU A 254 -10.47 12.17 8.55
CA LEU A 254 -10.97 11.30 7.49
C LEU A 254 -12.38 10.79 7.78
N ARG A 255 -12.70 10.54 9.07
CA ARG A 255 -14.07 10.20 9.51
C ARG A 255 -15.09 11.30 9.22
N ILE A 256 -14.71 12.57 9.28
CA ILE A 256 -15.60 13.68 8.91
C ILE A 256 -15.93 13.61 7.42
N LEU A 257 -14.95 13.29 6.57
CA LEU A 257 -15.17 13.11 5.14
C LEU A 257 -16.00 11.86 4.84
N SER A 258 -15.79 10.74 5.56
CA SER A 258 -16.58 9.52 5.38
C SER A 258 -18.05 9.69 5.78
N GLN A 259 -18.34 10.59 6.74
CA GLN A 259 -19.70 10.97 7.10
C GLN A 259 -20.35 11.93 6.08
N ASN A 260 -19.55 12.56 5.21
CA ASN A 260 -19.98 13.54 4.22
C ASN A 260 -19.40 13.21 2.83
N PRO A 261 -19.61 11.97 2.31
CA PRO A 261 -18.92 11.51 1.11
C PRO A 261 -19.26 12.37 -0.12
N GLY A 262 -20.43 13.02 -0.13
CA GLY A 262 -20.85 13.93 -1.20
C GLY A 262 -19.91 15.12 -1.43
N LEU A 263 -19.09 15.51 -0.44
CA LEU A 263 -18.07 16.56 -0.60
C LEU A 263 -16.97 16.18 -1.61
N LEU A 264 -16.77 14.88 -1.86
CA LEU A 264 -15.73 14.38 -2.75
C LEU A 264 -16.20 14.28 -4.20
N ASN A 265 -17.51 14.33 -4.44
CA ASN A 265 -18.12 14.04 -5.74
C ASN A 265 -17.68 14.98 -6.88
N ASP A 266 -17.22 16.20 -6.58
CA ASP A 266 -16.77 17.15 -7.60
C ASP A 266 -15.32 16.89 -8.06
N TYR A 267 -14.65 15.95 -7.38
CA TYR A 267 -13.25 15.59 -7.58
C TYR A 267 -13.06 14.13 -7.96
N ASP A 268 -14.15 13.40 -8.23
CA ASP A 268 -14.04 12.06 -8.79
C ASP A 268 -13.31 12.10 -10.14
N ILE A 269 -12.46 11.11 -10.38
CA ILE A 269 -11.74 10.96 -11.64
C ILE A 269 -12.63 10.27 -12.68
N TYR A 270 -12.63 10.82 -13.89
CA TYR A 270 -13.11 10.16 -15.10
C TYR A 270 -12.01 9.23 -15.61
N VAL A 271 -12.32 7.95 -15.71
CA VAL A 271 -11.49 6.94 -16.37
C VAL A 271 -12.37 6.28 -17.41
N ASP A 272 -11.86 6.09 -18.63
CA ASP A 272 -12.65 5.58 -19.74
C ASP A 272 -13.17 4.16 -19.40
N PRO A 273 -14.49 3.89 -19.51
CA PRO A 273 -15.02 2.57 -19.19
C PRO A 273 -14.52 1.47 -20.15
N SER A 274 -13.97 1.86 -21.31
CA SER A 274 -13.31 0.97 -22.26
C SER A 274 -11.81 0.79 -22.02
N SER A 275 -11.25 1.44 -20.98
CA SER A 275 -9.83 1.31 -20.63
C SER A 275 -9.44 -0.15 -20.44
N SER A 276 -8.39 -0.55 -21.15
CA SER A 276 -7.69 -1.80 -20.93
C SER A 276 -6.92 -1.78 -19.61
N TYR A 277 -6.43 -2.94 -19.20
CA TYR A 277 -5.52 -3.03 -18.06
C TYR A 277 -4.27 -2.16 -18.26
N GLU A 278 -3.73 -2.13 -19.48
CA GLU A 278 -2.57 -1.33 -19.86
C GLU A 278 -2.87 0.17 -19.74
N ASP A 279 -4.06 0.62 -20.16
CA ASP A 279 -4.49 2.02 -19.99
C ASP A 279 -4.56 2.40 -18.50
N LEU A 280 -5.10 1.52 -17.66
CA LEU A 280 -5.17 1.74 -16.22
C LEU A 280 -3.78 1.77 -15.57
N GLN A 281 -2.85 0.92 -16.01
CA GLN A 281 -1.46 0.94 -15.56
C GLN A 281 -0.77 2.26 -15.95
N HIS A 282 -0.99 2.74 -17.16
CA HIS A 282 -0.46 4.03 -17.62
C HIS A 282 -1.01 5.19 -16.79
N PHE A 283 -2.31 5.20 -16.52
CA PHE A 283 -2.94 6.17 -15.62
C PHE A 283 -2.30 6.14 -14.22
N CYS A 284 -2.06 4.94 -13.67
CA CYS A 284 -1.39 4.79 -12.37
C CYS A 284 0.04 5.36 -12.40
N GLU A 285 0.77 5.26 -13.51
CA GLU A 285 2.11 5.85 -13.62
C GLU A 285 2.08 7.38 -13.64
N GLN A 286 1.12 7.97 -14.35
CA GLN A 286 0.90 9.41 -14.34
C GLN A 286 0.55 9.88 -12.92
N LEU A 287 -0.35 9.18 -12.23
CA LEU A 287 -0.70 9.49 -10.84
C LEU A 287 0.51 9.39 -9.91
N ASN A 288 1.35 8.36 -10.09
CA ASN A 288 2.54 8.15 -9.28
C ASN A 288 3.51 9.34 -9.41
N GLU A 289 3.78 9.78 -10.64
CA GLU A 289 4.59 10.97 -10.90
C GLU A 289 4.06 12.20 -10.14
N GLN A 290 2.74 12.42 -10.15
CA GLN A 290 2.14 13.55 -9.42
C GLN A 290 2.26 13.41 -7.90
N LEU A 291 2.11 12.21 -7.35
CA LEU A 291 2.32 11.97 -5.93
C LEU A 291 3.78 12.21 -5.52
N TYR A 292 4.74 11.82 -6.37
CA TYR A 292 6.15 12.12 -6.13
C TYR A 292 6.44 13.63 -6.20
N ILE A 293 5.88 14.36 -7.18
CA ILE A 293 5.98 15.83 -7.22
C ILE A 293 5.39 16.44 -5.95
N LEU A 294 4.21 16.00 -5.53
CA LEU A 294 3.58 16.48 -4.30
C LEU A 294 4.47 16.20 -3.08
N PHE A 295 5.08 15.01 -3.01
CA PHE A 295 5.96 14.61 -1.92
C PHE A 295 7.24 15.45 -1.86
N THR A 296 7.85 15.77 -3.01
CA THR A 296 9.07 16.60 -3.05
C THR A 296 8.77 18.09 -2.82
N LYS A 297 7.55 18.54 -3.11
CA LYS A 297 7.13 19.95 -3.00
C LYS A 297 6.30 20.27 -1.76
N SER A 298 6.00 19.31 -0.89
CA SER A 298 5.28 19.60 0.35
C SER A 298 6.18 20.36 1.35
N ASP A 299 5.68 21.50 1.87
CA ASP A 299 6.37 22.33 2.89
C ASP A 299 6.78 21.54 4.13
N ALA A 300 5.91 20.61 4.55
CA ALA A 300 6.30 19.51 5.40
C ALA A 300 7.07 18.52 4.53
N ARG A 301 8.36 18.80 4.28
CA ARG A 301 9.24 17.91 3.49
C ARG A 301 9.04 16.49 3.99
N GLY A 302 8.63 15.59 3.11
CA GLY A 302 8.30 14.20 3.46
C GLY A 302 7.02 14.04 4.28
N ASP A 303 5.90 14.52 3.72
CA ASP A 303 4.58 14.22 4.27
C ASP A 303 4.37 12.70 4.28
N PHE A 304 4.35 12.14 5.50
CA PHE A 304 4.13 10.73 5.78
C PHE A 304 2.94 10.17 5.00
N PHE A 305 1.87 10.94 4.82
CA PHE A 305 0.67 10.46 4.14
C PHE A 305 0.81 10.44 2.62
N VAL A 306 1.56 11.37 2.03
CA VAL A 306 1.87 11.32 0.59
C VAL A 306 2.77 10.12 0.30
N LEU A 307 3.72 9.79 1.17
CA LEU A 307 4.49 8.54 1.10
C LEU A 307 3.58 7.31 1.16
N HIS A 308 2.59 7.31 2.06
CA HIS A 308 1.60 6.23 2.12
C HIS A 308 0.78 6.13 0.84
N ALA A 309 0.38 7.25 0.23
CA ALA A 309 -0.28 7.23 -1.07
C ALA A 309 0.61 6.64 -2.17
N ILE A 310 1.89 7.00 -2.24
CA ILE A 310 2.87 6.44 -3.21
C ILE A 310 3.00 4.92 -3.03
N THR A 311 3.21 4.48 -1.80
CA THR A 311 3.38 3.04 -1.51
C THR A 311 2.07 2.26 -1.67
N ALA A 312 0.92 2.87 -1.38
CA ALA A 312 -0.40 2.30 -1.62
C ALA A 312 -0.74 2.20 -3.11
N LEU A 313 -0.34 3.19 -3.92
CA LEU A 313 -0.49 3.14 -5.37
C LEU A 313 0.30 1.98 -5.96
N HIS A 314 1.52 1.75 -5.47
CA HIS A 314 2.30 0.58 -5.85
C HIS A 314 1.57 -0.74 -5.51
N ALA A 315 1.08 -0.86 -4.27
CA ALA A 315 0.30 -2.02 -3.83
C ALA A 315 -0.98 -2.23 -4.64
N MET A 316 -1.69 -1.14 -4.96
CA MET A 316 -2.89 -1.18 -5.81
C MET A 316 -2.57 -1.70 -7.21
N ARG A 317 -1.45 -1.28 -7.82
CA ARG A 317 -1.04 -1.77 -9.15
C ARG A 317 -0.78 -3.27 -9.16
N ILE A 318 -0.22 -3.81 -8.09
CA ILE A 318 -0.06 -5.27 -7.91
C ILE A 318 -1.44 -5.92 -7.90
N ILE A 319 -2.34 -5.45 -7.03
CA ILE A 319 -3.71 -5.98 -6.92
C ILE A 319 -4.45 -5.91 -8.26
N LEU A 320 -4.30 -4.80 -8.99
CA LEU A 320 -4.92 -4.58 -10.29
C LEU A 320 -4.59 -5.70 -11.28
N GLY A 321 -3.34 -6.16 -11.30
CA GLY A 321 -2.86 -7.25 -12.15
C GLY A 321 -3.45 -8.63 -11.83
N HIS A 322 -4.10 -8.77 -10.66
CA HIS A 322 -4.71 -10.02 -10.20
C HIS A 322 -6.25 -9.98 -10.18
N LEU A 323 -6.85 -8.81 -10.40
CA LEU A 323 -8.30 -8.71 -10.59
C LEU A 323 -8.67 -9.18 -12.00
N THR A 324 -9.64 -10.09 -12.07
CA THR A 324 -10.09 -10.73 -13.33
C THR A 324 -11.22 -9.97 -14.02
N ASN A 325 -11.90 -9.08 -13.31
CA ASN A 325 -13.02 -8.29 -13.83
C ASN A 325 -12.56 -6.84 -14.09
N SER A 326 -12.61 -6.40 -15.35
CA SER A 326 -12.21 -5.04 -15.76
C SER A 326 -13.04 -3.94 -15.09
N LYS A 327 -14.32 -4.21 -14.77
CA LYS A 327 -15.14 -3.27 -14.01
C LYS A 327 -14.60 -3.07 -12.59
N HIS A 328 -14.18 -4.16 -11.93
CA HIS A 328 -13.58 -4.07 -10.59
C HIS A 328 -12.21 -3.37 -10.63
N GLN A 329 -11.43 -3.59 -11.70
CA GLN A 329 -10.17 -2.86 -11.91
C GLN A 329 -10.40 -1.34 -12.03
N LEU A 330 -11.37 -0.94 -12.85
CA LEU A 330 -11.79 0.44 -13.02
C LEU A 330 -12.28 1.06 -11.70
N GLU A 331 -13.16 0.36 -10.98
CA GLU A 331 -13.67 0.80 -9.67
C GLU A 331 -12.55 0.94 -8.64
N LEU A 332 -11.58 0.02 -8.60
CA LEU A 332 -10.43 0.12 -7.71
C LEU A 332 -9.62 1.39 -7.96
N VAL A 333 -9.31 1.71 -9.22
CA VAL A 333 -8.58 2.94 -9.59
C VAL A 333 -9.35 4.20 -9.18
N ARG A 334 -10.65 4.24 -9.49
CA ARG A 334 -11.50 5.40 -9.18
C ARG A 334 -11.66 5.62 -7.68
N ASN A 335 -11.86 4.54 -6.92
CA ASN A 335 -11.94 4.62 -5.46
C ASN A 335 -10.60 4.96 -4.81
N PHE A 336 -9.49 4.42 -5.32
CA PHE A 336 -8.16 4.80 -4.85
C PHE A 336 -7.89 6.29 -5.06
N TRP A 337 -8.26 6.83 -6.21
CA TRP A 337 -8.18 8.27 -6.47
C TRP A 337 -8.96 9.08 -5.44
N ARG A 338 -10.22 8.68 -5.15
CA ARG A 338 -11.04 9.33 -4.12
C ARG A 338 -10.38 9.27 -2.73
N ALA A 339 -9.73 8.15 -2.41
CA ALA A 339 -8.93 8.01 -1.21
C ALA A 339 -7.71 8.96 -1.18
N VAL A 340 -7.01 9.15 -2.30
CA VAL A 340 -5.93 10.15 -2.44
C VAL A 340 -6.46 11.57 -2.23
N VAL A 341 -7.56 11.95 -2.88
CA VAL A 341 -8.19 13.27 -2.70
C VAL A 341 -8.58 13.50 -1.24
N SER A 342 -9.18 12.49 -0.59
CA SER A 342 -9.54 12.60 0.82
C SER A 342 -8.32 12.83 1.72
N ALA A 343 -7.21 12.12 1.48
CA ALA A 343 -5.96 12.32 2.20
C ALA A 343 -5.42 13.74 1.96
N PHE A 344 -5.41 14.19 0.71
CA PHE A 344 -4.98 15.54 0.33
C PHE A 344 -5.78 16.63 1.06
N ILE A 345 -7.10 16.46 1.19
CA ILE A 345 -7.97 17.36 1.97
C ILE A 345 -7.59 17.32 3.45
N VAL A 346 -7.46 16.13 4.06
CA VAL A 346 -7.10 15.93 5.47
C VAL A 346 -5.75 16.57 5.81
N LEU A 347 -4.83 16.61 4.85
CA LEU A 347 -3.52 17.28 4.92
C LEU A 347 -3.60 18.82 4.77
N LYS A 348 -4.81 19.38 4.83
CA LYS A 348 -5.08 20.81 4.62
C LYS A 348 -4.71 21.30 3.22
N ARG A 349 -4.79 20.41 2.22
CA ARG A 349 -4.65 20.74 0.80
C ARG A 349 -3.34 21.49 0.52
N PRO A 350 -2.17 20.89 0.83
CA PRO A 350 -0.90 21.56 0.63
C PRO A 350 -0.84 22.10 -0.80
N GLN A 351 -0.54 23.39 -0.93
CA GLN A 351 -0.35 23.97 -2.25
C GLN A 351 0.82 23.24 -2.92
N PRO A 352 0.75 22.90 -4.21
CA PRO A 352 1.94 22.52 -4.96
C PRO A 352 2.87 23.75 -4.97
N LEU A 353 3.82 23.79 -4.05
CA LEU A 353 4.61 25.00 -3.77
C LEU A 353 5.84 25.12 -4.66
N GLN A 354 6.28 26.38 -4.74
CA GLN A 354 7.20 26.95 -5.71
C GLN A 354 8.63 26.39 -5.63
N GLN A 355 9.33 26.52 -6.75
CA GLN A 355 10.47 25.71 -7.20
C GLN A 355 11.84 26.05 -6.57
N ASP A 356 11.90 26.77 -5.45
CA ASP A 356 13.09 27.58 -5.16
C ASP A 356 14.18 26.96 -4.28
N GLU A 357 14.05 25.71 -3.83
CA GLU A 357 15.17 25.03 -3.16
C GLU A 357 15.86 24.01 -4.08
N GLN A 358 17.15 24.25 -4.33
CA GLN A 358 18.04 23.25 -4.91
C GLN A 358 18.24 22.12 -3.88
N VAL A 359 17.55 21.01 -4.10
CA VAL A 359 17.80 19.75 -3.39
C VAL A 359 18.99 19.07 -4.05
N TYR A 360 19.94 18.58 -3.25
CA TYR A 360 20.99 17.71 -3.76
C TYR A 360 20.34 16.38 -4.19
N VAL A 361 20.46 16.01 -5.45
CA VAL A 361 19.95 14.72 -5.93
C VAL A 361 21.15 13.79 -6.14
N PRO A 362 21.24 12.66 -5.42
CA PRO A 362 22.30 11.67 -5.62
C PRO A 362 22.41 11.24 -7.08
N GLU A 363 23.62 10.98 -7.56
CA GLU A 363 23.82 10.58 -8.96
C GLU A 363 23.34 9.13 -9.17
N THR A 364 23.47 8.27 -8.15
CA THR A 364 23.19 6.83 -8.23
C THR A 364 22.31 6.31 -7.08
N TRP A 365 21.73 5.12 -7.28
CA TRP A 365 21.04 4.40 -6.20
C TRP A 365 22.01 3.84 -5.16
N ASP A 366 23.24 3.53 -5.56
CA ASP A 366 24.27 3.01 -4.65
C ASP A 366 24.62 4.06 -3.60
N GLU A 367 24.73 5.34 -3.98
CA GLU A 367 24.91 6.44 -3.03
C GLU A 367 23.75 6.55 -2.02
N ASN A 368 22.50 6.30 -2.46
CA ASN A 368 21.34 6.26 -1.57
C ASN A 368 21.39 5.05 -0.63
N ALA A 369 21.81 3.88 -1.12
CA ALA A 369 21.95 2.67 -0.30
C ALA A 369 23.08 2.81 0.73
N GLU A 370 24.25 3.31 0.33
CA GLU A 370 25.36 3.57 1.26
C GLU A 370 25.01 4.62 2.31
N ARG A 371 24.22 5.64 1.96
CA ARG A 371 23.65 6.58 2.94
C ARG A 371 22.79 5.84 3.95
N ALA A 372 21.99 4.90 3.47
CA ALA A 372 21.08 4.17 4.32
C ALA A 372 21.79 3.29 5.36
N ASP A 373 22.90 2.66 4.98
CA ASP A 373 23.74 1.88 5.89
C ASP A 373 24.40 2.71 6.99
N ARG A 374 24.63 4.00 6.75
CA ARG A 374 25.32 4.89 7.72
C ARG A 374 24.42 5.43 8.81
N LEU A 375 23.11 5.36 8.65
CA LEU A 375 22.19 5.84 9.69
C LEU A 375 21.91 4.68 10.65
N GLU A 376 22.38 4.85 11.88
CA GLU A 376 22.09 3.89 12.93
C GLU A 376 20.59 3.73 13.17
N HIS A 377 19.70 4.66 12.81
CA HIS A 377 18.24 4.51 13.01
C HIS A 377 17.42 5.05 11.83
N ILE A 378 17.36 4.30 10.72
CA ILE A 378 16.49 4.70 9.60
C ILE A 378 15.05 4.37 9.87
N ASP A 379 14.22 5.40 9.74
CA ASP A 379 12.79 5.27 9.63
C ASP A 379 12.42 4.36 8.45
N VAL A 380 11.71 3.29 8.79
CA VAL A 380 11.17 2.26 7.91
C VAL A 380 10.46 2.74 6.63
N HIS A 381 9.89 3.96 6.62
CA HIS A 381 9.28 4.51 5.41
C HIS A 381 10.31 4.92 4.37
N TRP A 382 11.53 5.30 4.80
CA TRP A 382 12.62 5.57 3.87
C TRP A 382 12.86 4.34 3.00
N TYR A 383 12.93 3.14 3.60
CA TYR A 383 13.13 1.90 2.86
C TYR A 383 11.98 1.59 1.91
N LYS A 384 10.74 1.84 2.32
CA LYS A 384 9.57 1.68 1.43
C LYS A 384 9.66 2.64 0.25
N LEU A 385 9.97 3.90 0.50
CA LEU A 385 10.08 4.92 -0.54
C LEU A 385 11.23 4.60 -1.49
N PHE A 386 12.42 4.31 -0.96
CA PHE A 386 13.58 3.87 -1.74
C PHE A 386 13.22 2.70 -2.65
N TYR A 387 12.55 1.69 -2.11
CA TYR A 387 12.20 0.51 -2.87
C TYR A 387 11.14 0.77 -3.95
N VAL A 388 10.03 1.41 -3.59
CA VAL A 388 8.99 1.76 -4.57
C VAL A 388 9.56 2.69 -5.64
N SER A 389 10.50 3.57 -5.29
CA SER A 389 11.24 4.41 -6.23
C SER A 389 12.09 3.57 -7.17
N LEU A 390 12.89 2.62 -6.67
CA LEU A 390 13.70 1.74 -7.51
C LEU A 390 12.86 0.95 -8.53
N LEU A 391 11.71 0.42 -8.11
CA LEU A 391 10.79 -0.26 -9.03
C LEU A 391 10.12 0.67 -10.01
N THR A 392 9.77 1.88 -9.56
CA THR A 392 9.17 2.89 -10.43
C THR A 392 10.16 3.31 -11.50
N GLU A 393 11.44 3.51 -11.19
CA GLU A 393 12.47 3.84 -12.17
C GLU A 393 12.59 2.78 -13.25
N LYS A 394 12.58 1.49 -12.88
CA LYS A 394 12.66 0.39 -13.87
C LYS A 394 11.54 0.45 -14.90
N ARG A 395 10.35 0.88 -14.49
CA ARG A 395 9.16 0.99 -15.35
C ARG A 395 9.12 2.32 -16.10
N ALA A 396 9.54 3.41 -15.43
CA ALA A 396 9.54 4.76 -15.96
C ALA A 396 10.90 5.46 -15.70
N PRO A 397 11.95 5.13 -16.46
CA PRO A 397 13.31 5.66 -16.23
C PRO A 397 13.39 7.19 -16.28
N ARG A 398 12.48 7.84 -17.03
CA ARG A 398 12.35 9.30 -17.08
C ARG A 398 12.11 9.96 -15.72
N LEU A 399 11.58 9.20 -14.74
CA LEU A 399 11.29 9.70 -13.39
C LEU A 399 12.50 9.60 -12.45
N ALA A 400 13.61 8.95 -12.85
CA ALA A 400 14.76 8.71 -11.98
C ALA A 400 15.23 9.93 -11.17
N PRO A 401 15.36 11.16 -11.75
CA PRO A 401 15.77 12.32 -10.97
C PRO A 401 14.80 12.66 -9.83
N LEU A 402 13.50 12.68 -10.12
CA LEU A 402 12.44 12.96 -9.14
C LEU A 402 12.39 11.90 -8.04
N LEU A 403 12.57 10.63 -8.39
CA LEU A 403 12.56 9.51 -7.46
C LEU A 403 13.74 9.57 -6.49
N LYS A 404 14.94 9.90 -7.00
CA LYS A 404 16.14 10.10 -6.18
C LYS A 404 16.02 11.34 -5.29
N GLU A 405 15.45 12.43 -5.81
CA GLU A 405 15.15 13.65 -5.02
C GLU A 405 14.22 13.32 -3.83
N ALA A 406 13.14 12.57 -4.06
CA ALA A 406 12.21 12.17 -3.01
C ALA A 406 12.89 11.35 -1.91
N VAL A 407 13.70 10.36 -2.30
CA VAL A 407 14.44 9.51 -1.35
C VAL A 407 15.45 10.33 -0.54
N ASP A 408 16.15 11.26 -1.18
CA ASP A 408 17.13 12.12 -0.52
C ASP A 408 16.47 13.11 0.45
N LEU A 409 15.35 13.71 0.05
CA LEU A 409 14.55 14.58 0.91
C LEU A 409 14.11 13.86 2.19
N TYR A 410 13.58 12.64 2.05
CA TYR A 410 13.16 11.87 3.22
C TYR A 410 14.34 11.47 4.10
N TYR A 411 15.50 11.11 3.50
CA TYR A 411 16.73 10.81 4.24
C TYR A 411 17.14 11.98 5.14
N HIS A 412 17.18 13.20 4.58
CA HIS A 412 17.55 14.39 5.32
C HIS A 412 16.53 14.78 6.41
N GLN A 413 15.26 14.45 6.22
CA GLN A 413 14.23 14.64 7.23
C GLN A 413 14.39 13.65 8.39
N ALA A 414 14.56 12.36 8.09
CA ALA A 414 14.72 11.31 9.10
C ALA A 414 15.93 11.55 10.00
N LYS A 415 16.95 12.29 9.52
CA LYS A 415 18.11 12.71 10.32
C LYS A 415 17.82 13.85 11.31
N LYS A 416 16.79 14.67 11.06
CA LYS A 416 16.44 15.82 11.91
C LYS A 416 15.55 15.44 13.09
N THR A 417 14.79 14.35 12.96
CA THR A 417 13.95 13.76 14.00
C THR A 417 14.75 12.81 14.86
#